data_AF-A0A3D4E7M8-F1
#
_entry.id   AF-A0A3D4E7M8-F1
#
_cell.length_a   1.000
_cell.length_b   1.000
_cell.length_c   1.000
_cell.angle_alpha   90.00
_cell.angle_beta   90.00
_cell.angle_gamma   90.00
#
_symmetry.space_group_name_H-M   'P 1'
#
loop_
_entity.id
_entity.type
_entity.pdbx_description
1 polymer ?
#
loop_
_entity_poly.entity_id
_entity_poly.type
_entity_poly.pdbx_seq_one_letter_code
_entity_poly.pdbx_strand_id
1 'polypeptide(L)'
;WYFDELYDALFVKNSIKAGKLFWRGDKNVIDRYGPDGVSAVSVAISKGMSKLQSGFIYHYAFVMMVAVIGGISWFVFKFVVEF
;
A
#
# COMPACT_ATOMS: atom_id res chain seq x y z
N TRP A 1 -35.36 -40.92 -16.38
CA TRP A 1 -34.98 -39.69 -17.09
C TRP A 1 -35.30 -38.47 -16.22
N TYR A 2 -34.75 -38.44 -15.00
CA TYR A 2 -34.87 -37.37 -13.99
C TYR A 2 -33.54 -37.10 -13.28
N PHE A 3 -32.53 -37.93 -13.56
CA PHE A 3 -31.23 -37.87 -12.90
C PHE A 3 -30.40 -36.68 -13.39
N ASP A 4 -30.56 -36.29 -14.66
CA ASP A 4 -29.89 -35.13 -15.25
C ASP A 4 -30.29 -33.82 -14.56
N GLU A 5 -31.58 -33.62 -14.30
CA GLU A 5 -32.08 -32.39 -13.67
C GLU A 5 -31.66 -32.28 -12.20
N LEU A 6 -31.66 -33.42 -11.50
CA LEU A 6 -31.18 -33.51 -10.12
C LEU A 6 -29.66 -33.22 -10.05
N TYR A 7 -28.88 -33.76 -10.99
CA TYR A 7 -27.45 -33.55 -11.07
C TYR A 7 -27.09 -32.10 -11.43
N ASP A 8 -27.83 -31.49 -12.37
CA ASP A 8 -27.67 -30.09 -12.74
C ASP A 8 -27.98 -29.15 -11.57
N ALA A 9 -29.04 -29.43 -10.82
CA ALA A 9 -29.44 -28.63 -9.66
C ALA A 9 -28.47 -28.74 -8.48
N LEU A 10 -28.00 -29.96 -8.17
CA LEU A 10 -27.17 -30.22 -6.98
C LEU A 10 -25.68 -30.00 -7.22
N PHE A 11 -25.14 -30.36 -8.38
CA PHE A 11 -23.70 -30.33 -8.61
C PHE A 11 -23.28 -29.21 -9.54
N VAL A 12 -23.90 -29.09 -10.72
CA VAL A 12 -23.44 -28.14 -11.76
C VAL A 12 -23.67 -26.70 -11.30
N LYS A 13 -24.90 -26.34 -10.94
CA LYS A 13 -25.24 -24.97 -10.51
C LYS A 13 -24.51 -24.55 -9.23
N ASN A 14 -24.33 -25.48 -8.29
CA ASN A 14 -23.62 -25.19 -7.04
C ASN A 14 -22.11 -25.02 -7.26
N SER A 15 -21.50 -25.83 -8.13
CA SER A 15 -20.08 -25.69 -8.48
C SER A 15 -19.80 -24.37 -9.20
N ILE A 16 -20.68 -23.94 -10.12
CA ILE A 16 -20.56 -22.64 -10.80
C ILE A 16 -20.72 -21.48 -9.80
N LYS A 17 -21.67 -21.57 -8.86
CA LYS A 17 -21.85 -20.56 -7.82
C LYS A 17 -20.64 -20.49 -6.89
N ALA A 18 -20.10 -21.62 -6.46
CA ALA A 18 -18.91 -21.70 -5.63
C ALA A 18 -17.69 -21.11 -6.36
N GLY A 19 -17.46 -21.47 -7.63
CA GLY A 19 -16.38 -20.90 -8.44
C GLY A 19 -16.49 -19.38 -8.60
N LYS A 20 -17.69 -18.84 -8.80
CA LYS A 20 -17.92 -17.38 -8.85
C LYS A 20 -17.65 -16.69 -7.51
N LEU A 21 -17.93 -17.35 -6.39
CA LEU A 21 -17.66 -16.83 -5.05
C LEU A 21 -16.15 -16.73 -4.81
N PHE A 22 -15.40 -17.79 -5.10
CA PHE A 22 -13.94 -17.81 -4.98
C PHE A 22 -13.27 -16.81 -5.93
N TRP A 23 -13.75 -16.68 -7.17
CA TRP A 23 -13.26 -15.68 -8.13
C TRP A 23 -13.43 -14.24 -7.64
N ARG A 24 -14.56 -13.93 -6.98
CA ARG A 24 -14.79 -12.60 -6.38
C ARG A 24 -13.97 -12.37 -5.13
N GLY A 25 -13.69 -13.42 -4.36
CA GLY A 25 -12.77 -13.36 -3.22
C GLY A 25 -11.36 -13.02 -3.68
N ASP A 26 -10.90 -13.68 -4.74
CA ASP A 26 -9.54 -13.54 -5.26
C ASP A 26 -9.24 -12.12 -5.74
N LYS A 27 -10.11 -11.55 -6.60
CA LYS A 27 -9.98 -10.13 -7.01
C LYS A 27 -9.99 -9.16 -5.84
N ASN A 28 -10.89 -9.34 -4.88
CA ASN A 28 -11.02 -8.38 -3.79
C ASN A 28 -9.91 -8.48 -2.75
N VAL A 29 -9.23 -9.62 -2.65
CA VAL A 29 -8.14 -9.84 -1.69
C VAL A 29 -6.81 -9.58 -2.38
N ILE A 30 -6.54 -10.20 -3.54
CA ILE A 30 -5.25 -10.04 -4.23
C ILE A 30 -5.07 -8.62 -4.78
N ASP A 31 -6.05 -8.04 -5.47
CA ASP A 31 -5.86 -6.70 -6.05
C ASP A 31 -5.75 -5.64 -4.94
N ARG A 32 -6.54 -5.80 -3.87
CA ARG A 32 -6.59 -4.84 -2.76
C ARG A 32 -5.37 -4.89 -1.82
N TYR A 33 -4.75 -6.06 -1.65
CA TYR A 33 -3.50 -6.19 -0.87
C TYR A 33 -2.23 -6.15 -1.74
N GLY A 34 -2.37 -6.31 -3.05
CA GLY A 34 -1.29 -6.25 -4.01
C GLY A 34 -1.10 -4.84 -4.57
N PRO A 35 -1.23 -4.62 -5.89
CA PRO A 35 -0.86 -3.35 -6.53
C PRO A 35 -1.70 -2.15 -6.08
N ASP A 36 -3.00 -2.33 -5.87
CA ASP A 36 -3.90 -1.22 -5.54
C ASP A 36 -3.74 -0.78 -4.08
N GLY A 37 -3.44 -1.72 -3.17
CA GLY A 37 -3.14 -1.42 -1.78
C GLY A 37 -1.84 -0.63 -1.62
N VAL A 38 -0.77 -1.08 -2.28
CA VAL A 38 0.54 -0.42 -2.22
C VAL A 38 0.50 0.96 -2.89
N SER A 39 -0.20 1.09 -4.01
CA SER A 39 -0.38 2.38 -4.68
C SER A 39 -1.27 3.33 -3.86
N ALA A 40 -2.33 2.84 -3.22
CA ALA A 40 -3.17 3.65 -2.33
C ALA A 40 -2.38 4.21 -1.14
N VAL A 41 -1.51 3.40 -0.53
CA VAL A 41 -0.61 3.85 0.56
C VAL A 41 0.37 4.89 0.03
N SER A 42 0.98 4.67 -1.12
CA SER A 42 1.91 5.61 -1.74
C SER A 42 1.25 6.96 -2.03
N VAL A 43 0.02 6.96 -2.55
CA VAL A 43 -0.79 8.17 -2.79
C VAL A 43 -1.15 8.86 -1.47
N ALA A 44 -1.51 8.10 -0.43
CA ALA A 44 -1.83 8.67 0.87
C ALA A 44 -0.62 9.39 1.49
N ILE A 45 0.57 8.76 1.43
CA ILE A 45 1.83 9.35 1.89
C ILE A 45 2.15 10.61 1.08
N SER A 46 2.05 10.54 -0.25
CA SER A 46 2.32 11.66 -1.15
C SER A 46 1.41 12.87 -0.85
N LYS A 47 0.12 12.62 -0.60
CA LYS A 47 -0.83 13.65 -0.18
C LYS A 47 -0.48 14.26 1.17
N GLY A 48 0.00 13.45 2.12
CA GLY A 48 0.49 13.93 3.41
C GLY A 48 1.73 14.82 3.27
N MET A 49 2.72 14.38 2.50
CA MET A 49 3.94 15.14 2.20
C MET A 49 3.64 16.45 1.48
N SER A 50 2.71 16.44 0.52
CA SER A 50 2.30 17.65 -0.19
C SER A 50 1.70 18.71 0.76
N LYS A 51 0.97 18.29 1.81
CA LYS A 51 0.45 19.23 2.82
C LYS A 51 1.54 19.84 3.71
N LEU A 52 2.65 19.13 3.92
CA LEU A 52 3.80 19.69 4.65
C LEU A 52 4.52 20.78 3.85
N GLN A 53 4.37 20.78 2.52
CA GLN A 53 4.81 21.88 1.67
C GLN A 53 3.82 23.05 1.74
N SER A 54 3.87 23.79 2.85
CA SER A 54 3.01 24.95 3.11
C SER A 54 3.31 26.18 2.23
N GLY A 55 4.41 26.16 1.47
CA GLY A 55 4.83 27.26 0.59
C GLY A 55 5.52 28.44 1.29
N PHE A 56 5.61 28.42 2.62
CA PHE A 56 6.32 29.45 3.38
C PHE A 56 7.84 29.24 3.36
N ILE A 57 8.58 30.27 2.95
CA ILE A 57 10.05 30.26 2.85
C ILE A 57 10.71 29.92 4.20
N TYR A 58 10.13 30.36 5.32
CA TYR A 58 10.65 30.09 6.67
C TYR A 58 10.70 28.59 6.99
N HIS A 59 9.71 27.82 6.51
CA HIS A 59 9.65 26.38 6.74
C HIS A 59 10.77 25.66 6.00
N TYR A 60 11.08 26.09 4.77
CA TYR A 60 12.22 25.58 4.01
C TYR A 60 13.56 25.95 4.67
N ALA A 61 13.75 27.20 5.09
CA ALA A 61 14.97 27.64 5.75
C ALA A 61 15.25 26.83 7.04
N PHE A 62 14.20 26.56 7.82
CA PHE A 62 14.29 25.73 9.02
C PHE A 62 14.72 24.28 8.69
N VAL A 63 14.06 23.64 7.72
CA VAL A 63 14.39 22.26 7.31
C VAL A 63 15.84 22.16 6.80
N MET A 64 16.30 23.15 6.02
CA MET A 64 17.67 23.19 5.52
C MET A 64 18.70 23.31 6.65
N MET A 65 18.44 24.17 7.64
CA MET A 65 19.32 24.30 8.81
C MET A 65 19.39 22.99 9.62
N VAL A 66 18.25 22.35 9.86
CA VAL A 66 18.18 21.05 10.56
C VAL A 66 18.93 19.96 9.79
N ALA A 67 18.79 19.91 8.46
CA ALA A 67 19.49 18.94 7.62
C ALA A 67 21.02 19.11 7.70
N VAL A 68 21.53 20.34 7.65
CA VAL A 68 22.96 20.63 7.75
C VAL A 68 23.49 20.27 9.13
N ILE A 69 22.83 20.71 10.20
CA ILE A 69 23.27 20.42 11.57
C ILE A 69 23.23 18.91 11.84
N GLY A 70 22.15 18.24 11.45
CA GLY A 70 22.02 16.78 11.61
C GLY A 70 23.05 16.01 10.79
N GLY A 71 23.31 16.42 9.55
CA GLY A 71 24.32 15.81 8.69
C GLY A 71 25.74 15.96 9.26
N ILE A 72 26.11 17.16 9.71
CA ILE A 72 27.40 17.40 10.37
C ILE A 72 27.49 16.60 11.67
N SER A 73 26.44 16.60 12.49
CA SER A 73 26.41 15.86 13.74
C SER A 73 26.60 14.35 13.52
N TRP A 74 25.93 13.78 12.52
CA TRP A 74 26.11 12.38 12.15
C TRP A 74 27.53 12.09 11.63
N PHE A 75 28.07 12.98 10.80
CA PHE A 75 29.44 12.85 10.28
C PHE A 75 30.47 12.89 11.40
N VAL A 76 30.35 13.83 12.34
CA VAL A 76 31.23 13.94 13.51
C VAL A 76 31.07 12.73 14.41
N PHE A 77 29.84 12.27 14.67
CA PHE A 77 29.60 11.07 15.46
C PHE A 77 30.25 9.84 14.83
N LYS A 78 30.10 9.66 13.52
CA LYS A 78 30.73 8.58 12.78
C LYS A 78 32.26 8.66 12.81
N PHE A 79 32.80 9.85 12.58
CA PHE A 79 34.23 10.10 12.67
C PHE A 79 34.76 9.72 14.06
N VAL A 80 34.17 10.24 15.13
CA VAL A 80 34.65 10.02 16.52
C VAL A 80 34.52 8.58 17.00
N VAL A 81 33.48 7.85 16.59
CA VAL A 81 33.20 6.48 17.06
C VAL A 81 33.97 5.42 16.26
N GLU A 82 34.40 5.72 15.03
CA GLU A 82 35.14 4.78 14.17
C GLU A 82 36.69 4.90 14.29
N PHE A 83 37.20 5.81 15.14
CA PHE A 83 38.60 5.81 15.63
C PHE A 83 38.72 5.12 16.99
#